data_AF-A0A8F5C0L7-F1
#
_entry.id   AF-A0A8F5C0L7-F1
#
_cell.length_a   1.000
_cell.length_b   1.000
_cell.length_c   1.000
_cell.angle_alpha   90.00
_cell.angle_beta   90.00
_cell.angle_gamma   90.00
#
_symmetry.space_group_name_H-M   'P 1'
#
loop_
_entity.id
_entity.type
_entity.pdbx_description
1 polymer ?
#
loop_
_entity_poly.entity_id
_entity_poly.type
_entity_poly.pdbx_seq_one_letter_code
_entity_poly.pdbx_strand_id
1 'polypeptide(L)'
;MKNVGFHEEKLEFYKGENYSLSKRIRPWEVHVIIYPDGFIDSYFEVSREYFEHLTYKAIPSIYEPFESYKTAYNKLHVFDAVVKSG
;
A
#
# COMPACT_ATOMS: atom_id res chain seq x y z
N MET A 1 1.17 12.70 -4.10
CA MET A 1 1.06 11.26 -4.45
C MET A 1 0.92 11.02 -5.95
N LYS A 2 0.09 11.77 -6.71
CA LYS A 2 0.07 11.65 -8.19
C LYS A 2 1.45 11.83 -8.86
N ASN A 3 2.25 12.77 -8.36
CA ASN A 3 3.60 13.06 -8.89
C ASN A 3 4.65 11.95 -8.65
N VAL A 4 4.33 10.92 -7.86
CA VAL A 4 5.23 9.79 -7.57
C VAL A 4 4.72 8.46 -8.15
N GLY A 5 3.75 8.53 -9.07
CA GLY A 5 3.25 7.39 -9.84
C GLY A 5 2.10 6.61 -9.20
N PHE A 6 1.50 7.12 -8.13
CA PHE A 6 0.26 6.55 -7.59
C PHE A 6 -0.96 7.06 -8.36
N HIS A 7 -1.92 6.17 -8.57
CA HIS A 7 -3.22 6.47 -9.14
C HIS A 7 -4.32 5.97 -8.21
N GLU A 8 -5.53 6.52 -8.36
CA GLU A 8 -6.69 6.03 -7.62
C GLU A 8 -7.10 4.66 -8.15
N GLU A 9 -7.30 3.73 -7.24
CA GLU A 9 -7.70 2.35 -7.52
C GLU A 9 -9.01 2.07 -6.81
N LYS A 10 -9.91 1.34 -7.46
CA LYS A 10 -11.12 0.87 -6.78
C LYS A 10 -10.84 -0.51 -6.23
N LEU A 11 -10.83 -0.65 -4.91
CA LEU A 11 -10.80 -1.97 -4.31
C LEU A 11 -12.02 -2.77 -4.76
N GLU A 12 -11.84 -4.08 -4.94
CA GLU A 12 -12.94 -4.98 -5.23
C GLU A 12 -13.98 -5.00 -4.10
N PHE A 13 -13.54 -4.69 -2.87
CA PHE A 13 -14.38 -4.57 -1.69
C PHE A 13 -14.06 -3.27 -0.97
N TYR A 14 -15.08 -2.43 -0.77
CA TYR A 14 -14.96 -1.23 0.06
C TYR A 14 -14.74 -1.64 1.52
N LYS A 15 -13.68 -1.10 2.14
CA LYS A 15 -13.25 -1.41 3.51
C LYS A 15 -13.48 -0.23 4.48
N GLY A 16 -14.17 0.82 4.05
CA GLY A 16 -14.38 2.03 4.86
C GLY A 16 -13.29 3.10 4.66
N GLU A 17 -12.50 2.98 3.60
CA GLU A 17 -11.42 3.90 3.29
C GLU A 17 -11.90 5.19 2.59
N ASN A 18 -11.16 6.29 2.78
CA ASN A 18 -11.37 7.52 2.02
C ASN A 18 -10.63 7.48 0.67
N TYR A 19 -9.48 6.81 0.64
CA TYR A 19 -8.63 6.72 -0.54
C TYR A 19 -8.05 5.32 -0.67
N SER A 20 -8.11 4.83 -1.90
CA SER A 20 -7.44 3.62 -2.35
C SER A 20 -6.52 4.00 -3.49
N LEU A 21 -5.22 3.80 -3.30
CA LEU A 21 -4.20 4.20 -4.25
C LEU A 21 -3.33 3.00 -4.62
N SER A 22 -2.96 2.89 -5.89
CA SER A 22 -2.07 1.86 -6.38
C SER A 22 -0.89 2.44 -7.16
N LYS A 23 0.24 1.75 -7.11
CA LYS A 23 1.43 2.05 -7.91
C LYS A 23 2.10 0.76 -8.35
N ARG A 24 2.32 0.65 -9.65
CA ARG A 24 2.98 -0.50 -10.24
C ARG A 24 4.50 -0.45 -10.06
N ILE A 25 5.07 -1.57 -9.61
CA ILE A 25 6.51 -1.83 -9.43
C ILE A 25 6.78 -3.27 -9.92
N ARG A 26 6.76 -3.47 -11.24
CA ARG A 26 6.78 -4.80 -11.90
C ARG A 26 7.74 -5.79 -11.22
N PRO A 27 7.30 -7.03 -10.91
CA PRO A 27 5.99 -7.62 -11.20
C PRO A 27 4.89 -7.27 -10.18
N TRP A 28 5.21 -6.44 -9.19
CA TRP A 28 4.36 -6.12 -8.04
C TRP A 28 3.55 -4.85 -8.26
N GLU A 29 2.55 -4.69 -7.42
CA GLU A 29 1.74 -3.49 -7.28
C GLU A 29 1.62 -3.16 -5.80
N VAL A 30 1.95 -1.93 -5.44
CA VAL A 30 1.80 -1.42 -4.08
C VAL A 30 0.43 -0.79 -3.96
N HIS A 31 -0.33 -1.23 -2.97
CA HIS A 31 -1.60 -0.62 -2.57
C HIS A 31 -1.39 0.17 -1.29
N VAL A 32 -2.02 1.33 -1.23
CA VAL A 32 -2.07 2.21 -0.07
C VAL A 32 -3.52 2.58 0.17
N ILE A 33 -4.02 2.25 1.35
CA ILE A 33 -5.38 2.51 1.79
C ILE A 33 -5.31 3.53 2.93
N ILE A 34 -6.08 4.61 2.82
CA ILE A 34 -6.11 5.68 3.82
C ILE A 34 -7.51 5.75 4.41
N TYR A 35 -7.61 5.55 5.72
CA TYR A 35 -8.86 5.55 6.46
C TYR A 35 -9.21 6.93 7.02
N PRO A 36 -10.50 7.18 7.38
CA PRO A 36 -10.94 8.47 7.91
C PRO A 36 -10.25 8.93 9.20
N ASP A 37 -9.78 7.98 10.01
CA ASP A 37 -9.03 8.23 11.25
C ASP A 37 -7.54 8.54 11.00
N GLY A 38 -7.09 8.52 9.75
CA GLY A 38 -5.70 8.70 9.37
C GLY A 38 -4.85 7.44 9.47
N PHE A 39 -5.44 6.28 9.79
CA PHE A 39 -4.74 5.00 9.66
C PHE A 39 -4.41 4.75 8.18
N ILE A 40 -3.21 4.20 7.94
CA ILE A 40 -2.73 3.87 6.60
C ILE A 40 -2.38 2.39 6.60
N ASP A 41 -3.06 1.63 5.74
CA ASP A 41 -2.72 0.24 5.45
C ASP A 41 -2.01 0.19 4.09
N SER A 42 -1.05 -0.71 3.95
CA SER A 42 -0.33 -0.88 2.70
C SER A 42 0.23 -2.27 2.51
N TYR A 43 0.13 -2.75 1.28
CA TYR A 43 0.52 -4.10 0.92
C TYR A 43 0.94 -4.18 -0.55
N PHE A 44 1.70 -5.23 -0.87
CA PHE A 44 1.97 -5.65 -2.23
C PHE A 44 1.00 -6.73 -2.66
N GLU A 45 0.53 -6.62 -3.88
CA GLU A 45 0.02 -7.76 -4.65
C GLU A 45 0.80 -7.92 -5.94
N VAL A 46 0.69 -9.09 -6.56
CA VAL A 46 1.20 -9.26 -7.91
C VAL A 46 0.34 -8.40 -8.84
N SER A 47 0.90 -7.67 -9.80
CA SER A 47 0.07 -6.96 -10.77
C SER A 47 -0.81 -7.95 -11.54
N ARG A 48 -2.07 -7.58 -11.83
CA ARG A 48 -3.04 -8.45 -12.53
C ARG A 48 -2.51 -9.09 -13.82
N GLU A 49 -1.62 -8.40 -14.54
CA GLU A 49 -0.94 -8.91 -15.75
C GLU A 49 -0.11 -10.20 -15.51
N TYR A 50 0.26 -10.50 -14.27
CA TYR A 50 1.09 -11.65 -13.90
C TYR A 50 0.35 -12.66 -13.01
N PHE A 51 -0.97 -12.50 -12.81
CA PHE A 51 -1.78 -13.42 -11.99
C PHE A 51 -1.80 -14.85 -12.53
N GLU A 52 -1.73 -15.03 -13.84
CA GLU A 52 -1.68 -16.37 -14.46
C GLU A 52 -0.34 -17.10 -14.20
N HIS A 53 0.68 -16.39 -13.73
CA HIS A 53 2.05 -16.90 -13.58
C HIS A 53 2.54 -16.93 -12.13
N LEU A 54 1.88 -16.21 -11.21
CA LEU A 54 2.34 -16.07 -9.83
C LEU A 54 1.17 -16.26 -8.86
N THR A 55 1.18 -17.40 -8.17
CA THR A 55 0.11 -17.80 -7.26
C THR A 55 0.35 -17.24 -5.85
N TYR A 56 0.22 -15.93 -5.60
CA TYR A 56 0.55 -15.41 -4.26
C TYR A 56 -0.33 -14.28 -3.69
N LYS A 57 -0.43 -14.39 -2.36
CA LYS A 57 -1.14 -13.65 -1.32
C LYS A 57 -0.60 -12.22 -1.17
N ALA A 58 -1.46 -11.28 -0.76
CA ALA A 58 -1.05 -9.93 -0.40
C ALA A 58 0.02 -9.94 0.71
N ILE A 59 1.14 -9.27 0.48
CA ILE A 59 2.26 -9.16 1.42
C ILE A 59 2.22 -7.76 2.05
N PRO A 60 2.11 -7.63 3.39
CA PRO A 60 2.19 -6.32 4.03
C PRO A 60 3.45 -5.56 3.60
N SER A 61 3.30 -4.27 3.28
CA SER A 61 4.40 -3.39 2.88
C SER A 61 4.41 -2.17 3.78
N ILE A 62 5.59 -1.79 4.26
CA ILE A 62 5.76 -0.58 5.07
C ILE A 62 6.69 0.40 4.36
N TYR A 63 7.73 -0.07 3.67
CA TYR A 63 8.84 0.77 3.22
C TYR A 63 8.53 1.63 1.98
N GLU A 64 7.98 1.09 0.90
CA GLU A 64 7.68 1.88 -0.31
C GLU A 64 6.57 2.94 -0.11
N PRO A 65 5.47 2.62 0.59
CA PRO A 65 4.48 3.62 1.03
C PRO A 65 5.13 4.68 1.90
N PHE A 66 5.98 4.28 2.86
CA PHE A 66 6.65 5.20 3.78
C PHE A 66 7.60 6.16 3.07
N GLU A 67 8.46 5.68 2.16
CA GLU A 67 9.38 6.54 1.40
C GLU A 67 8.62 7.53 0.52
N SER A 68 7.50 7.10 -0.07
CA SER A 68 6.61 7.98 -0.82
C SER A 68 5.94 9.02 0.10
N TYR A 69 5.49 8.61 1.28
CA TYR A 69 4.84 9.48 2.26
C TYR A 69 5.79 10.49 2.89
N LYS A 70 7.04 10.12 3.18
CA LYS A 70 8.06 11.02 3.75
C LYS A 70 8.24 12.29 2.92
N THR A 71 8.14 12.16 1.60
CA THR A 71 8.24 13.32 0.69
C THR A 71 7.01 14.22 0.73
N ALA A 72 5.83 13.66 1.02
CA ALA A 72 4.56 14.40 1.08
C ALA A 72 4.23 14.93 2.49
N TYR A 73 4.69 14.25 3.53
CA TYR A 73 4.38 14.54 4.93
C TYR A 73 5.53 14.10 5.84
N ASN A 74 6.40 15.04 6.20
CA ASN A 74 7.59 14.80 7.02
C ASN A 74 7.33 14.61 8.53
N LYS A 75 6.05 14.57 8.94
CA LYS A 75 5.63 14.37 10.34
C LYS A 75 5.03 12.99 10.59
N LEU A 76 5.20 12.04 9.67
CA LEU A 76 4.66 10.70 9.82
C LEU A 76 5.48 9.92 10.86
N HIS A 77 4.81 9.51 11.94
CA HIS A 77 5.36 8.59 12.93
C HIS A 77 4.99 7.16 12.53
N VAL A 78 5.98 6.36 12.13
CA VAL A 78 5.78 4.93 11.84
C VAL A 78 5.87 4.16 13.15
N PHE A 79 4.79 3.47 13.49
CA PHE A 79 4.76 2.51 14.59
C PHE A 79 4.93 1.11 14.00
N ASP A 80 6.11 0.53 14.15
CA ASP A 80 6.39 -0.86 13.77
C ASP A 80 6.12 -1.77 14.98
N ALA A 81 4.94 -2.38 15.00
CA ALA A 81 4.55 -3.35 16.02
C ALA A 81 5.13 -4.73 15.69
N VAL A 82 6.45 -4.88 15.71
CA VAL A 82 7.05 -6.22 15.70
C VAL A 82 6.70 -6.89 17.02
N VAL A 83 5.67 -7.74 17.01
CA VAL A 83 5.43 -8.69 18.09
C VAL A 83 6.61 -9.66 18.09
N LYS A 84 7.49 -9.55 19.09
CA LYS A 84 8.42 -10.63 19.40
C LYS A 84 7.59 -11.80 19.91
N SER A 85 7.40 -12.81 19.07
CA SER A 85 6.98 -14.14 19.51
C SER A 85 8.05 -14.65 20.48
N GLY A 86 7.72 -14.71 21.76
CA GLY A 86 8.51 -15.39 22.78
C GLY A 86 8.30 -16.89 22.74
#